data_AF-A0A433UGX2-F1
#
_entry.id   AF-A0A433UGX2-F1
#
_cell.length_a   1.000
_cell.length_b   1.000
_cell.length_c   1.000
_cell.angle_alpha   90.00
_cell.angle_beta   90.00
_cell.angle_gamma   90.00
#
_symmetry.space_group_name_H-M   'P 1'
#
loop_
_entity.id
_entity.type
_entity.pdbx_description
1 polymer ?
#
loop_
_entity_poly.entity_id
_entity_poly.type
_entity_poly.pdbx_seq_one_letter_code
_entity_poly.pdbx_strand_id
1 'polypeptide(L)'
;MHLLKRIYVNSEYDHRGWEVTIREQRRQLRIILKQSPSLQQYFTAVLDQAWEDALMAVREDYPSFQFPDLWEFSLSVDVLLSEKFCLEFC
;
A
#
# COMPACT_ATOMS: atom_id res chain seq x y z
N MET A 1 -0.45 3.20 -3.72
CA MET A 1 -0.28 2.85 -5.14
C MET A 1 0.69 1.69 -5.39
N HIS A 2 2.01 1.79 -5.10
CA HIS A 2 2.94 0.68 -5.41
C HIS A 2 2.61 -0.64 -4.69
N LEU A 3 2.05 -0.56 -3.48
CA LEU A 3 1.55 -1.75 -2.77
C LEU A 3 0.45 -2.48 -3.59
N LEU A 4 -0.52 -1.74 -4.11
CA LEU A 4 -1.55 -2.27 -5.02
C LEU A 4 -0.94 -2.90 -6.26
N LYS A 5 -0.02 -2.21 -6.93
CA LYS A 5 0.70 -2.74 -8.10
C LYS A 5 1.38 -4.07 -7.76
N ARG A 6 2.06 -4.14 -6.61
CA ARG A 6 2.77 -5.35 -6.19
C ARG A 6 1.86 -6.54 -5.87
N ILE A 7 0.65 -6.28 -5.36
CA ILE A 7 -0.33 -7.32 -5.00
C ILE A 7 -1.03 -7.89 -6.24
N TYR A 8 -1.48 -7.03 -7.16
CA TYR A 8 -2.40 -7.41 -8.24
C TYR A 8 -1.76 -7.43 -9.64
N VAL A 9 -0.63 -6.73 -9.85
CA VAL A 9 0.01 -6.66 -11.16
C VAL A 9 1.16 -7.67 -11.25
N ASN A 10 1.05 -8.60 -12.19
CA ASN A 10 2.10 -9.55 -12.50
C ASN A 10 3.13 -8.91 -13.46
N SER A 11 4.20 -8.33 -12.90
CA SER A 11 5.32 -7.75 -13.65
C SER A 11 6.64 -8.04 -12.94
N GLU A 12 7.31 -9.13 -13.32
CA GLU A 12 8.61 -9.51 -12.74
C GLU A 12 9.68 -8.40 -12.88
N TYR A 13 9.61 -7.63 -13.98
CA TYR A 13 10.53 -6.54 -14.25
C TYR A 13 10.39 -5.40 -13.22
N ASP A 14 9.15 -5.04 -12.88
CA ASP A 14 8.88 -3.87 -12.04
C ASP A 14 8.83 -4.18 -10.54
N HIS A 15 8.61 -5.44 -10.15
CA HIS A 15 8.41 -5.85 -8.76
C HIS A 15 9.49 -5.34 -7.82
N ARG A 16 10.77 -5.46 -8.22
CA ARG A 16 11.90 -5.00 -7.40
C ARG A 16 11.84 -3.49 -7.14
N GLY A 17 11.52 -2.71 -8.18
CA GLY A 17 11.42 -1.25 -8.06
C GLY A 17 10.30 -0.86 -7.10
N TRP A 18 9.14 -1.48 -7.22
CA TRP A 18 8.00 -1.23 -6.34
C TRP A 18 8.30 -1.64 -4.90
N GLU A 19 8.94 -2.78 -4.66
CA GLU A 19 9.32 -3.24 -3.32
C GLU A 19 10.31 -2.29 -2.63
N VAL A 20 11.24 -1.70 -3.38
CA VAL A 20 12.16 -0.67 -2.87
C VAL A 20 11.37 0.57 -2.43
N THR A 21 10.47 1.07 -3.27
CA THR A 21 9.66 2.25 -2.95
C THR A 21 8.74 1.99 -1.76
N ILE A 22 8.09 0.83 -1.69
CA ILE A 22 7.25 0.42 -0.55
C ILE A 22 8.06 0.42 0.75
N ARG A 23 9.28 -0.15 0.73
CA ARG A 23 10.15 -0.21 1.91
C ARG A 23 10.53 1.19 2.40
N GLU A 24 10.87 2.08 1.48
CA GLU A 24 11.25 3.45 1.83
C GLU A 24 10.05 4.25 2.37
N GLN A 25 8.89 4.16 1.72
CA GLN A 25 7.66 4.81 2.20
C GLN A 25 7.25 4.32 3.59
N ARG A 26 7.33 3.00 3.84
CA ARG A 26 7.09 2.43 5.17
C ARG A 26 8.09 2.95 6.20
N ARG A 27 9.37 3.06 5.85
CA ARG A 27 10.39 3.61 6.75
C ARG A 27 10.07 5.06 7.13
N GLN A 28 9.69 5.89 6.17
CA GLN A 28 9.32 7.29 6.40
C GLN A 28 8.06 7.40 7.28
N LEU A 29 7.02 6.62 6.99
CA LEU A 29 5.80 6.59 7.82
C LEU A 29 6.10 6.19 9.27
N ARG A 30 6.93 5.16 9.49
CA ARG A 30 7.34 4.78 10.86
C ARG A 30 8.06 5.90 11.59
N ILE A 31 8.91 6.66 10.90
CA ILE A 31 9.62 7.81 11.50
C ILE A 31 8.62 8.89 11.92
N ILE A 32 7.68 9.24 11.04
CA ILE A 32 6.65 10.26 11.30
C ILE A 32 5.78 9.84 12.50
N LEU A 33 5.29 8.60 12.51
CA LEU A 33 4.43 8.09 13.59
C LEU A 33 5.19 7.98 14.92
N LYS A 34 6.50 7.70 14.89
CA LYS A 34 7.35 7.71 16.10
C LYS A 34 7.54 9.12 16.64
N GLN A 35 7.71 10.11 15.76
CA GLN A 35 7.87 11.52 16.14
C GLN A 35 6.56 12.16 16.60
N SER A 36 5.42 11.63 16.15
CA SER A 36 4.10 12.15 16.49
C SER A 36 3.11 11.00 16.72
N PRO A 37 3.15 10.35 17.90
CA PRO A 37 2.26 9.21 18.20
C PRO A 37 0.77 9.55 18.10
N SER A 38 0.40 10.81 18.34
CA SER A 38 -0.96 11.31 18.17
C SER A 38 -1.47 11.26 16.72
N LEU A 39 -0.61 10.99 15.73
CA LEU A 39 -1.04 10.75 14.34
C LEU A 39 -1.56 9.34 14.12
N GLN A 40 -1.22 8.37 14.99
CA GLN A 40 -1.68 6.99 14.84
C GLN A 40 -3.21 6.87 14.87
N GLN A 41 -3.87 7.64 15.73
CA GLN A 41 -5.35 7.65 15.82
C GLN A 41 -6.04 8.20 14.56
N TYR A 42 -5.36 9.06 13.79
CA TYR A 42 -5.89 9.61 12.53
C TYR A 42 -5.57 8.73 11.33
N PHE A 43 -4.66 7.77 11.48
CA PHE A 43 -4.16 6.97 10.39
C PHE A 43 -5.28 6.20 9.68
N THR A 44 -6.18 5.56 10.43
CA THR A 44 -7.30 4.81 9.85
C THR A 44 -8.23 5.72 9.06
N ALA A 45 -8.49 6.94 9.53
CA ALA A 45 -9.36 7.90 8.85
C ALA A 45 -8.76 8.40 7.52
N VAL A 46 -7.43 8.51 7.43
CA VAL A 46 -6.73 8.93 6.20
C VAL A 46 -6.46 7.75 5.27
N LEU A 47 -6.41 6.52 5.80
CA LEU A 47 -6.10 5.33 5.02
C LEU A 47 -7.15 5.05 3.94
N ASP A 48 -8.44 5.26 4.24
CA ASP A 48 -9.52 5.07 3.26
C ASP A 48 -9.36 6.03 2.07
N GLN A 49 -9.10 7.31 2.34
CA GLN A 49 -8.84 8.28 1.26
C GLN A 49 -7.58 7.92 0.47
N ALA A 50 -6.49 7.56 1.17
CA ALA A 50 -5.25 7.15 0.52
C ALA A 50 -5.41 5.87 -0.33
N TRP A 51 -6.32 4.99 0.06
CA TRP A 51 -6.72 3.81 -0.69
C TRP A 51 -7.46 4.20 -1.97
N GLU A 52 -8.49 5.04 -1.87
CA GLU A 52 -9.25 5.53 -3.03
C GLU A 52 -8.35 6.22 -4.06
N ASP A 53 -7.48 7.13 -3.60
CA ASP A 53 -6.53 7.84 -4.45
C ASP A 53 -5.57 6.86 -5.14
N ALA A 54 -5.07 5.88 -4.39
CA ALA A 54 -4.19 4.85 -4.93
C ALA A 54 -4.89 3.93 -5.93
N LEU A 55 -6.16 3.59 -5.70
CA LEU A 55 -6.99 2.74 -6.54
C LEU A 55 -7.28 3.43 -7.87
N MET A 56 -7.62 4.73 -7.83
CA MET A 56 -7.83 5.54 -9.02
C MET A 56 -6.58 5.55 -9.90
N ALA A 57 -5.40 5.82 -9.32
CA ALA A 57 -4.15 5.86 -10.05
C ALA A 57 -3.78 4.50 -10.68
N VAL A 58 -3.92 3.38 -9.96
CA VAL A 58 -3.58 2.07 -10.56
C VAL A 58 -4.57 1.61 -11.62
N ARG A 59 -5.85 2.00 -11.53
CA ARG A 59 -6.85 1.70 -12.56
C ARG A 59 -6.59 2.47 -13.86
N GLU A 60 -6.07 3.69 -13.76
CA GLU A 60 -5.63 4.48 -14.91
C GLU A 60 -4.37 3.88 -15.56
N ASP A 61 -3.38 3.50 -14.76
CA ASP A 61 -2.13 2.91 -15.25
C ASP A 61 -2.31 1.48 -15.81
N TYR A 62 -3.27 0.71 -15.26
CA TYR A 62 -3.48 -0.71 -15.56
C TYR A 62 -4.97 -1.02 -15.82
N PRO A 63 -5.56 -0.48 -16.91
CA PRO A 63 -6.99 -0.60 -17.19
C PRO A 63 -7.45 -2.04 -17.48
N SER A 64 -6.52 -2.94 -17.81
CA SER A 64 -6.80 -4.37 -18.04
C SER A 64 -6.78 -5.23 -16.77
N PHE A 65 -6.31 -4.69 -15.64
CA PHE A 65 -6.25 -5.41 -14.37
C PHE A 65 -7.48 -5.12 -13.52
N GLN A 66 -7.95 -6.15 -12.80
CA GLN A 66 -9.03 -6.00 -11.83
C GLN A 66 -8.42 -5.70 -10.46
N PHE A 67 -8.88 -4.61 -9.85
CA PHE A 67 -8.54 -4.22 -8.49
C PHE A 67 -9.83 -4.19 -7.66
N PRO A 68 -9.83 -4.71 -6.42
CA PRO A 68 -11.03 -4.66 -5.60
C PRO A 68 -11.39 -3.21 -5.25
N ASP A 69 -12.68 -2.92 -5.16
CA ASP A 69 -13.16 -1.60 -4.75
C ASP A 69 -12.82 -1.31 -3.29
N LEU A 70 -12.80 -2.35 -2.45
CA LEU A 70 -12.53 -2.26 -1.02
C LEU A 70 -11.20 -2.92 -0.67
N TRP A 71 -10.52 -2.40 0.36
CA TRP A 71 -9.32 -3.03 0.90
C TRP A 71 -9.68 -4.36 1.59
N GLU A 72 -9.06 -5.45 1.12
CA GLU A 72 -9.38 -6.82 1.59
C GLU A 72 -8.47 -7.30 2.74
N PHE A 73 -7.51 -6.47 3.18
CA PHE A 73 -6.57 -6.83 4.24
C PHE A 73 -6.81 -6.04 5.53
N SER A 74 -6.06 -6.37 6.59
CA SER A 74 -6.14 -5.64 7.87
C SER A 74 -5.88 -4.13 7.71
N LEU A 75 -6.65 -3.33 8.43
CA LEU A 75 -6.53 -1.87 8.52
C LEU A 75 -5.57 -1.41 9.62
N SER A 76 -4.92 -2.33 10.35
CA SER A 76 -3.97 -1.90 11.39
C SER A 76 -2.71 -1.28 10.78
N VAL A 77 -2.30 -0.15 11.35
CA VAL A 77 -1.11 0.60 10.93
C VAL A 77 0.11 -0.31 10.89
N ASP A 78 0.29 -1.14 11.93
CA ASP A 78 1.42 -2.04 12.02
C ASP A 78 1.43 -3.03 10.86
N VAL A 79 0.30 -3.66 10.53
CA VAL A 79 0.21 -4.62 9.42
C VAL A 79 0.53 -3.96 8.09
N LEU A 80 -0.05 -2.78 7.81
CA LEU A 80 0.25 -2.05 6.58
C LEU A 80 1.75 -1.69 6.47
N LEU A 81 2.38 -1.39 7.60
CA LEU A 81 3.78 -1.01 7.65
C LEU A 81 4.74 -2.20 7.72
N SER A 82 4.33 -3.41 8.11
CA SER A 82 5.24 -4.56 8.29
C SER A 82 5.02 -5.68 7.28
N GLU A 83 3.78 -6.00 6.96
CA GLU A 83 3.46 -7.25 6.27
C GLU A 83 3.86 -7.24 4.80
N LYS A 84 4.23 -8.41 4.28
CA LYS A 84 4.38 -8.61 2.83
C LYS A 84 3.02 -9.05 2.30
N PHE A 85 2.46 -8.25 1.40
CA PHE A 85 1.16 -8.53 0.77
C PHE A 85 1.38 -9.10 -0.63
N CYS A 86 0.79 -10.26 -0.92
CA CYS A 86 0.79 -10.89 -2.24
C CYS A 86 -0.38 -11.88 -2.34
N LEU A 87 -1.01 -11.99 -3.52
CA LEU A 87 -2.10 -12.95 -3.75
C LEU A 87 -1.60 -14.38 -4.01
N GLU A 88 -0.38 -14.56 -4.50
CA GLU A 88 0.26 -15.89 -4.66
C GLU A 88 1.78 -15.81 -4.36
N PHE A 89 2.27 -16.85 -3.66
CA PHE A 89 3.64 -17.20 -3.24
C PHE A 89 4.66 -16.06 -3.07
N CYS A 90 4.98 -15.76 -1.81
CA CYS A 90 6.08 -14.91 -1.38
C CYS A 90 7.47 -15.46 -1.71
#